data_AF-A0A1U8KC94-F1
#
_entry.id   AF-A0A1U8KC94-F1
#
_cell.length_a   1.000
_cell.length_b   1.000
_cell.length_c   1.000
_cell.angle_alpha   90.00
_cell.angle_beta   90.00
_cell.angle_gamma   90.00
#
_symmetry.space_group_name_H-M   'P 1'
#
loop_
_entity.id
_entity.type
_entity.pdbx_description
1 polymer ?
#
loop_
_entity_poly.entity_id
_entity_poly.type
_entity_poly.pdbx_seq_one_letter_code
_entity_poly.pdbx_strand_id
1 'polypeptide(L)'
;MEEEKVNLRLDIYVQKLETEKLRKRKNKVDEELDSLKADYKKFHLSIRTAGLGKTSEQWRAEIQEENDKVDRWEQKFQEVQTRNEALEKSLSESQKEKSELKDRVTELERSLRQYRNRNSAIELRTSLSKIEEMKKRIEELETALQNCEIRIKCLEENENRNNEQLRYF
;
A
#
# COMPACT_ATOMS: atom_id res chain seq x y z
N MET A 1 -74.82 -17.88 92.47
CA MET A 1 -74.49 -19.25 92.03
C MET A 1 -74.66 -19.45 90.52
N GLU A 2 -75.81 -19.16 89.89
CA GLU A 2 -75.92 -19.30 88.42
C GLU A 2 -75.20 -18.19 87.64
N GLU A 3 -75.30 -16.94 88.09
CA GLU A 3 -74.74 -15.76 87.40
C GLU A 3 -73.21 -15.77 87.31
N GLU A 4 -72.52 -16.15 88.40
CA GLU A 4 -71.05 -16.33 88.43
C GLU A 4 -70.57 -17.47 87.52
N LYS A 5 -71.38 -18.53 87.37
CA LYS A 5 -71.08 -19.66 86.49
C LYS A 5 -71.24 -19.30 85.01
N VAL A 6 -72.14 -18.36 84.69
CA VAL A 6 -72.30 -17.77 83.37
C VAL A 6 -71.12 -16.82 83.06
N ASN A 7 -70.70 -15.97 84.01
CA ASN A 7 -69.54 -15.09 83.84
C ASN A 7 -68.23 -15.86 83.59
N LEU A 8 -67.95 -16.90 84.38
CA LEU A 8 -66.77 -17.75 84.17
C LEU A 8 -66.76 -18.44 82.79
N ARG A 9 -67.93 -18.80 82.26
CA ARG A 9 -68.04 -19.36 80.90
C ARG A 9 -67.77 -18.32 79.82
N LEU A 10 -68.22 -17.08 80.02
CA LEU A 10 -67.94 -15.96 79.12
C LEU A 10 -66.45 -15.64 79.07
N ASP A 11 -65.76 -15.58 80.22
CA ASP A 11 -64.31 -15.31 80.28
C ASP A 11 -63.49 -16.39 79.57
N ILE A 12 -63.82 -17.67 79.76
CA ILE A 12 -63.19 -18.78 79.04
C ILE A 12 -63.41 -18.64 77.53
N TYR A 13 -64.58 -18.19 77.09
CA TYR A 13 -64.88 -18.00 75.68
C TYR A 13 -64.12 -16.80 75.08
N VAL A 14 -63.98 -15.70 75.83
CA VAL A 14 -63.17 -14.53 75.46
C VAL A 14 -61.70 -14.90 75.33
N GLN A 15 -61.12 -15.62 76.30
CA GLN A 15 -59.73 -16.08 76.24
C GLN A 15 -59.47 -17.00 75.04
N LYS A 16 -60.41 -17.91 74.72
CA LYS A 16 -60.33 -18.73 73.50
C LYS A 16 -60.34 -17.89 72.23
N LEU A 17 -61.21 -16.87 72.16
CA LEU A 17 -61.25 -15.95 71.02
C LEU A 17 -59.96 -15.14 70.86
N GLU A 18 -59.34 -14.69 71.96
CA GLU A 18 -58.08 -13.94 71.93
C GLU A 18 -56.89 -14.82 71.54
N THR A 19 -56.80 -16.04 72.09
CA THR A 19 -55.75 -17.01 71.72
C THR A 19 -55.86 -17.42 70.25
N GLU A 20 -57.08 -17.62 69.74
CA GLU A 20 -57.33 -17.89 68.32
C GLU A 20 -56.90 -16.70 67.42
N LYS A 21 -57.19 -15.46 67.83
CA LYS A 21 -56.74 -14.24 67.13
C LYS A 21 -55.22 -14.12 67.13
N LEU A 22 -54.55 -14.38 68.26
CA LEU A 22 -53.10 -14.36 68.37
C LEU A 22 -52.47 -15.44 67.48
N ARG A 23 -53.04 -16.64 67.46
CA ARG A 23 -52.58 -17.72 66.57
C ARG A 23 -52.66 -17.32 65.10
N LYS A 24 -53.79 -16.74 64.67
CA LYS A 24 -53.97 -16.25 63.29
C LYS A 24 -52.97 -15.15 62.94
N ARG A 25 -52.74 -14.20 63.86
CA ARG A 25 -51.74 -13.14 63.67
C ARG A 25 -50.32 -13.70 63.57
N LYS A 26 -49.95 -14.64 64.44
CA LYS A 26 -48.63 -15.29 64.42
C LYS A 26 -48.40 -16.00 63.08
N ASN A 27 -49.35 -16.82 62.65
CA ASN A 27 -49.23 -17.54 61.37
C ASN A 27 -49.05 -16.57 60.19
N LYS A 28 -49.79 -15.45 60.19
CA LYS A 28 -49.64 -14.43 59.15
C LYS A 28 -48.24 -13.78 59.16
N VAL A 29 -47.71 -13.47 60.34
CA VAL A 29 -46.35 -12.91 60.49
C VAL A 29 -45.30 -13.92 60.02
N ASP A 30 -45.48 -15.22 60.33
CA ASP A 30 -44.57 -16.27 59.88
C ASP A 30 -44.59 -16.40 58.34
N GLU A 31 -45.76 -16.34 57.70
CA GLU A 31 -45.91 -16.32 56.23
C GLU A 31 -45.24 -15.09 55.58
N GLU A 32 -45.42 -13.90 56.17
CA GLU A 32 -44.79 -12.66 55.71
C GLU A 32 -43.25 -12.73 55.83
N LEU A 33 -42.75 -13.33 56.92
CA LEU A 33 -41.31 -13.55 57.13
C LEU A 33 -40.70 -14.49 56.09
N ASP A 34 -41.38 -15.59 55.78
CA ASP A 34 -40.93 -16.53 54.75
C ASP A 34 -40.95 -15.92 53.35
N SER A 35 -41.98 -15.11 53.03
CA SER A 35 -42.05 -14.36 51.77
C SER A 35 -40.90 -13.36 51.65
N LEU A 36 -40.63 -12.58 52.71
CA LEU A 36 -39.54 -11.59 52.71
C LEU A 36 -38.17 -12.28 52.52
N LYS A 37 -37.97 -13.45 53.14
CA LYS A 37 -36.75 -14.25 52.99
C LYS A 37 -36.58 -14.77 51.56
N ALA A 38 -37.68 -15.15 50.91
CA ALA A 38 -37.66 -15.56 49.50
C ALA A 38 -37.31 -14.39 48.57
N ASP A 39 -37.92 -13.23 48.80
CA ASP A 39 -37.66 -12.01 48.02
C ASP A 39 -36.22 -11.53 48.18
N TYR A 40 -35.67 -11.56 49.40
CA TYR A 40 -34.26 -11.22 49.65
C TYR A 40 -33.29 -12.14 48.89
N LYS A 41 -33.53 -13.45 48.91
CA LYS A 41 -32.72 -14.42 48.15
C LYS A 41 -32.79 -14.15 46.65
N LYS A 42 -33.98 -13.86 46.13
CA LYS A 42 -34.20 -13.54 44.71
C LYS A 42 -33.44 -12.27 44.32
N PHE A 43 -33.53 -11.23 45.14
CA PHE A 43 -32.81 -9.97 44.93
C PHE A 43 -31.28 -10.16 44.90
N HIS A 44 -30.72 -10.90 45.85
CA HIS A 44 -29.28 -11.19 45.87
C HIS A 44 -28.84 -12.00 44.64
N LEU A 45 -29.64 -12.97 44.20
CA LEU A 45 -29.37 -13.71 42.96
C LEU A 45 -29.39 -12.77 41.75
N SER A 46 -30.36 -11.87 41.65
CA SER A 46 -30.43 -10.87 40.58
C SER A 46 -29.21 -9.96 40.54
N ILE A 47 -28.69 -9.49 41.69
CA ILE A 47 -27.44 -8.69 41.76
C ILE A 47 -26.25 -9.49 41.20
N ARG A 48 -26.15 -10.78 41.56
CA ARG A 48 -25.05 -11.64 41.09
C ARG A 48 -25.15 -11.91 39.59
N THR A 49 -26.35 -12.21 39.09
CA THR A 49 -26.60 -12.49 37.67
C THR A 49 -26.40 -11.25 36.79
N ALA A 50 -26.78 -10.07 37.27
CA ALA A 50 -26.54 -8.80 36.58
C ALA A 50 -25.06 -8.36 36.60
N GLY A 51 -24.17 -9.11 37.25
CA GLY A 51 -22.76 -8.74 37.41
C GLY A 51 -22.53 -7.54 38.33
N LEU A 52 -23.57 -7.06 39.02
CA LEU A 52 -23.52 -5.94 39.97
C LEU A 52 -22.93 -6.35 41.32
N GLY A 53 -22.74 -7.65 41.56
CA GLY A 53 -22.11 -8.18 42.77
C GLY A 53 -20.58 -8.07 42.81
N LYS A 54 -19.96 -7.40 41.83
CA LYS A 54 -18.52 -7.16 41.83
C LYS A 54 -18.12 -6.24 42.98
N THR A 55 -17.00 -6.56 43.62
CA THR A 55 -16.44 -5.68 44.66
C THR A 55 -15.76 -4.47 44.02
N SER A 56 -15.62 -3.39 44.78
CA SER A 56 -14.92 -2.17 44.33
C SER A 56 -13.47 -2.44 43.91
N GLU A 57 -12.82 -3.44 44.49
CA GLU A 57 -11.47 -3.89 44.13
C GLU A 57 -11.42 -4.54 42.75
N GLN A 58 -12.41 -5.38 42.41
CA GLN A 58 -12.49 -6.00 41.08
C GLN A 58 -12.69 -4.95 39.99
N TRP A 59 -13.54 -3.94 40.23
CA TRP A 59 -13.69 -2.82 39.31
C TRP A 59 -12.40 -2.02 39.13
N ARG A 60 -11.66 -1.77 40.22
CA ARG A 60 -10.35 -1.09 40.13
C ARG A 60 -9.34 -1.90 39.30
N ALA A 61 -9.30 -3.22 39.49
CA ALA A 61 -8.41 -4.09 38.74
C ALA A 61 -8.75 -4.10 37.23
N GLU A 62 -10.03 -4.19 36.87
CA GLU A 62 -10.48 -4.15 35.48
C GLU A 62 -10.17 -2.80 34.81
N ILE A 63 -10.43 -1.68 35.51
CA ILE A 63 -10.09 -0.35 35.01
C ILE A 63 -8.59 -0.22 34.78
N GLN A 64 -7.76 -0.75 35.70
CA GLN A 64 -6.31 -0.72 35.54
C GLN A 64 -5.87 -1.56 34.33
N GLU A 65 -6.42 -2.76 34.14
CA GLU A 65 -6.09 -3.61 33.00
C GLU A 65 -6.46 -2.94 31.67
N GLU A 66 -7.63 -2.30 31.60
CA GLU A 66 -8.05 -1.56 30.41
C GLU A 66 -7.18 -0.32 30.17
N ASN A 67 -6.78 0.41 31.21
CA ASN A 67 -5.82 1.50 31.08
C ASN A 67 -4.48 1.00 30.54
N ASP A 68 -3.94 -0.10 31.05
CA ASP A 68 -2.69 -0.68 30.56
C ASP A 68 -2.82 -1.12 29.09
N LYS A 69 -4.02 -1.56 28.64
CA LYS A 69 -4.30 -1.85 27.24
C LYS A 69 -4.30 -0.57 26.40
N VAL A 70 -4.94 0.49 26.87
CA VAL A 70 -4.96 1.80 26.21
C VAL A 70 -3.54 2.32 26.02
N ASP A 71 -2.71 2.28 27.07
CA ASP A 71 -1.32 2.74 26.99
C ASP A 71 -0.50 1.95 25.96
N ARG A 72 -0.70 0.62 25.88
CA ARG A 72 -0.06 -0.21 24.85
C ARG A 72 -0.53 0.15 23.44
N TRP A 73 -1.80 0.49 23.26
CA TRP A 73 -2.32 0.91 21.96
C TRP A 73 -1.80 2.29 21.56
N GLU A 74 -1.69 3.21 22.52
CA GLU A 74 -1.11 4.53 22.28
C GLU A 74 0.35 4.41 21.85
N GLN A 75 1.16 3.60 22.54
CA GLN A 75 2.55 3.36 22.13
C GLN A 75 2.67 2.80 20.71
N LYS A 76 1.83 1.81 20.34
CA LYS A 76 1.81 1.26 18.98
C LYS A 76 1.39 2.29 17.95
N PHE A 77 0.42 3.15 18.29
CA PHE A 77 -0.03 4.21 17.42
C PHE A 77 1.11 5.20 17.13
N GLN A 78 1.83 5.64 18.16
CA GLN A 78 3.00 6.53 18.02
C GLN A 78 4.14 5.89 17.21
N GLU A 79 4.41 4.60 17.42
CA GLU A 79 5.42 3.85 16.64
C GLU A 79 5.04 3.82 15.15
N VAL A 80 3.79 3.47 14.84
CA VAL A 80 3.28 3.44 13.46
C VAL A 80 3.30 4.82 12.84
N GLN A 81 2.94 5.86 13.59
CA GLN A 81 2.98 7.24 13.13
C GLN A 81 4.42 7.66 12.76
N THR A 82 5.39 7.41 13.65
CA THR A 82 6.81 7.71 13.39
C THR A 82 7.32 6.98 12.14
N ARG A 83 6.92 5.72 11.97
CA ARG A 83 7.29 4.92 10.79
C ARG A 83 6.66 5.47 9.52
N ASN A 84 5.40 5.89 9.55
CA ASN A 84 4.73 6.50 8.41
C ASN A 84 5.41 7.81 7.99
N GLU A 85 5.74 8.67 8.94
CA GLU A 85 6.48 9.91 8.67
C GLU A 85 7.84 9.64 8.02
N ALA A 86 8.56 8.60 8.48
CA ALA A 86 9.81 8.17 7.85
C ALA A 86 9.60 7.67 6.42
N LEU A 87 8.56 6.87 6.17
CA LEU A 87 8.22 6.39 4.83
C LEU A 87 7.83 7.51 3.87
N GLU A 88 7.07 8.51 4.34
CA GLU A 88 6.71 9.68 3.53
C GLU A 88 7.95 10.48 3.11
N LYS A 89 8.91 10.67 4.03
CA LYS A 89 10.20 11.32 3.71
C LYS A 89 10.96 10.53 2.65
N SER A 90 11.15 9.22 2.84
CA SER A 90 11.84 8.37 1.86
C SER A 90 11.14 8.33 0.50
N LEU A 91 9.80 8.38 0.48
CA LEU A 91 9.04 8.46 -0.76
C LEU A 91 9.28 9.77 -1.50
N SER A 92 9.31 10.90 -0.77
CA SER A 92 9.61 12.21 -1.33
C SER A 92 11.04 12.26 -1.91
N GLU A 93 12.02 11.73 -1.19
CA GLU A 93 13.41 11.61 -1.65
C GLU A 93 13.51 10.75 -2.92
N SER A 94 12.89 9.57 -2.94
CA SER A 94 12.90 8.69 -4.11
C SER A 94 12.23 9.34 -5.32
N GLN A 95 11.14 10.09 -5.11
CA GLN A 95 10.48 10.83 -6.19
C GLN A 95 11.38 11.93 -6.77
N LYS A 96 12.12 12.63 -5.90
CA LYS A 96 13.12 13.62 -6.32
C LYS A 96 14.25 12.95 -7.11
N GLU A 97 14.86 11.88 -6.61
CA GLU A 97 15.91 11.14 -7.31
C GLU A 97 15.44 10.64 -8.68
N LYS A 98 14.21 10.13 -8.76
CA LYS A 98 13.61 9.71 -10.03
C LYS A 98 13.52 10.87 -11.04
N SER A 99 13.18 12.07 -10.58
CA SER A 99 13.14 13.25 -11.45
C SER A 99 14.53 13.64 -11.95
N GLU A 100 15.54 13.63 -11.08
CA GLU A 100 16.94 13.90 -11.44
C GLU A 100 17.49 12.87 -12.43
N LEU A 101 17.18 11.59 -12.22
CA LEU A 101 17.55 10.50 -13.14
C LEU A 101 16.90 10.69 -14.51
N LYS A 102 15.62 11.11 -14.55
CA LYS A 102 14.93 11.40 -15.80
C LYS A 102 15.64 12.51 -16.57
N ASP A 103 16.04 13.59 -15.89
CA ASP A 103 16.78 14.70 -16.50
C ASP A 103 18.13 14.22 -17.07
N ARG A 104 18.89 13.44 -16.31
CA ARG A 104 20.16 12.84 -16.77
C ARG A 104 19.98 11.95 -17.99
N VAL A 105 18.91 11.15 -18.05
CA VAL A 105 18.60 10.32 -19.22
C VAL A 105 18.36 11.21 -20.44
N THR A 106 17.58 12.30 -20.32
CA THR A 106 17.35 13.22 -21.45
C THR A 106 18.64 13.88 -21.94
N GLU A 107 19.58 14.18 -21.03
CA GLU A 107 20.89 14.72 -21.38
C GLU A 107 21.77 13.70 -22.11
N LEU A 108 21.86 12.48 -21.60
CA LEU A 108 22.60 11.40 -22.24
C LEU A 108 22.06 11.07 -23.63
N GLU A 109 20.75 11.04 -23.81
CA GLU A 109 20.14 10.85 -25.12
C GLU A 109 20.54 11.96 -26.11
N ARG A 110 20.58 13.21 -25.65
CA ARG A 110 21.00 14.36 -26.47
C ARG A 110 22.46 14.21 -26.88
N SER A 111 23.34 13.90 -25.95
CA SER A 111 24.77 13.68 -26.18
C SER A 111 25.01 12.51 -27.15
N LEU A 112 24.26 11.41 -26.99
CA LEU A 112 24.35 10.26 -27.87
C LEU A 112 23.94 10.60 -29.31
N ARG A 113 22.84 11.36 -29.49
CA ARG A 113 22.41 11.85 -30.81
C ARG A 113 23.49 12.71 -31.46
N GLN A 114 24.09 13.62 -30.71
CA GLN A 114 25.18 14.46 -31.20
C GLN A 114 26.41 13.65 -31.62
N TYR A 115 26.83 12.67 -30.80
CA TYR A 115 27.97 11.81 -31.12
C TYR A 115 27.74 11.01 -32.40
N ARG A 116 26.55 10.39 -32.55
CA ARG A 116 26.18 9.65 -33.76
C ARG A 116 26.24 10.54 -35.00
N ASN A 117 25.65 11.73 -34.94
CA ASN A 117 25.66 12.68 -36.06
C ASN A 117 27.09 13.07 -36.46
N ARG A 118 27.97 13.33 -35.48
CA ARG A 118 29.38 13.65 -35.73
C ARG A 118 30.10 12.48 -36.38
N ASN A 119 29.87 11.27 -35.90
CA ASN A 119 30.50 10.07 -36.45
C ASN A 119 30.09 9.85 -37.92
N SER A 120 28.79 9.95 -38.21
CA SER A 120 28.29 9.88 -39.60
C SER A 120 28.88 10.98 -40.49
N ALA A 121 29.04 12.21 -39.99
CA ALA A 121 29.66 13.29 -40.76
C ALA A 121 31.14 13.02 -41.09
N ILE A 122 31.88 12.37 -40.17
CA ILE A 122 33.28 11.98 -40.40
C ILE A 122 33.37 10.86 -41.45
N GLU A 123 32.51 9.85 -41.35
CA GLU A 123 32.43 8.75 -42.32
C GLU A 123 32.10 9.28 -43.73
N LEU A 124 31.10 10.18 -43.84
CA LEU A 124 30.71 10.81 -45.11
C LEU A 124 31.83 11.68 -45.70
N ARG A 125 32.57 12.43 -44.87
CA ARG A 125 33.74 13.19 -45.34
C ARG A 125 34.83 12.28 -45.90
N THR A 126 35.06 11.15 -45.25
CA THR A 126 36.07 10.18 -45.67
C THR A 126 35.69 9.52 -46.99
N SER A 127 34.43 9.13 -47.16
CA SER A 127 33.94 8.57 -48.42
C SER A 127 33.94 9.60 -49.56
N LEU A 128 33.59 10.86 -49.28
CA LEU A 128 33.64 11.94 -50.27
C LEU A 128 35.06 12.15 -50.80
N SER A 129 36.06 12.23 -49.91
CA SER A 129 37.47 12.37 -50.31
C SER A 129 37.93 11.20 -51.19
N LYS A 130 37.48 9.98 -50.90
CA LYS A 130 37.77 8.80 -51.73
C LYS A 130 37.13 8.88 -53.12
N ILE A 131 35.90 9.40 -53.22
CA ILE A 131 35.22 9.61 -54.51
C ILE A 131 35.96 10.65 -55.34
N GLU A 132 36.40 11.76 -54.73
CA GLU A 132 37.18 12.80 -55.41
C GLU A 132 38.50 12.25 -55.96
N GLU A 133 39.21 11.42 -55.19
CA GLU A 133 40.44 10.75 -55.65
C GLU A 133 40.15 9.84 -56.85
N MET A 134 39.10 9.01 -56.77
CA MET A 134 38.70 8.13 -57.87
C MET A 134 38.31 8.91 -59.13
N LYS A 135 37.62 10.05 -58.96
CA LYS A 135 37.24 10.93 -60.07
C LYS A 135 38.47 11.46 -60.80
N LYS A 136 39.48 11.94 -60.07
CA LYS A 136 40.75 12.40 -60.67
C LYS A 136 41.45 11.29 -61.45
N ARG A 137 41.48 10.07 -60.93
CA ARG A 137 42.06 8.91 -61.64
C ARG A 137 41.29 8.57 -62.92
N ILE A 138 39.96 8.70 -62.91
CA ILE A 138 39.14 8.51 -64.12
C ILE A 138 39.50 9.56 -65.18
N GLU A 139 39.60 10.84 -64.80
CA GLU A 139 40.00 11.92 -65.72
C GLU A 139 41.39 11.65 -66.33
N GLU A 140 42.37 11.22 -65.52
CA GLU A 140 43.69 10.81 -66.01
C GLU A 140 43.61 9.65 -67.01
N LEU A 141 42.83 8.62 -66.72
CA LEU A 141 42.63 7.48 -67.62
C LEU A 141 41.91 7.86 -68.92
N GLU A 142 40.93 8.75 -68.86
CA GLU A 142 40.21 9.27 -70.04
C GLU A 142 41.18 10.02 -70.98
N THR A 143 42.05 10.88 -70.44
CA THR A 143 43.06 11.55 -71.26
C THR A 143 44.07 10.58 -71.88
N ALA A 144 44.49 9.56 -71.13
CA ALA A 144 45.37 8.51 -71.64
C ALA A 144 44.69 7.70 -72.76
N LEU A 145 43.40 7.38 -72.61
CA LEU A 145 42.61 6.68 -73.61
C LEU A 145 42.49 7.51 -74.89
N GLN A 146 42.14 8.80 -74.80
CA GLN A 146 42.09 9.71 -75.95
C GLN A 146 43.44 9.77 -76.70
N ASN A 147 44.56 9.82 -75.97
CA ASN A 147 45.89 9.79 -76.57
C ASN A 147 46.15 8.47 -77.33
N CYS A 148 45.74 7.33 -76.77
CA CYS A 148 45.83 6.03 -77.43
C CYS A 148 44.96 5.96 -78.70
N GLU A 149 43.72 6.46 -78.63
CA GLU A 149 42.80 6.52 -79.77
C GLU A 149 43.38 7.33 -80.93
N ILE A 150 43.95 8.50 -80.66
CA ILE A 150 44.65 9.33 -81.66
C ILE A 150 45.79 8.53 -82.30
N ARG A 151 46.60 7.84 -81.48
CA ARG A 151 47.74 7.06 -81.96
C ARG A 151 47.32 5.87 -82.83
N ILE A 152 46.25 5.16 -82.46
CA ILE A 152 45.68 4.06 -83.27
C ILE A 152 45.21 4.61 -84.61
N LYS A 153 44.43 5.70 -84.61
CA LYS A 153 43.93 6.33 -85.84
C LYS A 153 45.07 6.75 -86.79
N CYS A 154 46.15 7.32 -86.27
CA CYS A 154 47.33 7.65 -87.08
C CYS A 154 48.00 6.40 -87.69
N LEU A 155 48.05 5.30 -86.96
CA LEU A 155 48.61 4.04 -87.46
C LEU A 155 47.73 3.43 -88.55
N GLU A 156 46.40 3.43 -88.38
CA GLU A 156 45.44 2.96 -89.38
C GLU A 156 45.52 3.77 -90.68
N GLU A 157 45.62 5.10 -90.59
CA GLU A 157 45.83 5.97 -91.77
C GLU A 157 47.13 5.65 -92.50
N ASN A 158 48.21 5.36 -91.76
CA ASN A 158 49.50 4.99 -92.35
C ASN A 158 49.48 3.59 -92.98
N GLU A 159 48.83 2.62 -92.33
CA GLU A 159 48.63 1.27 -92.87
C GLU A 159 47.81 1.29 -94.17
N ASN A 160 46.73 2.08 -94.21
CA ASN A 160 45.93 2.27 -95.42
C ASN A 160 46.76 2.84 -96.58
N ARG A 161 47.59 3.86 -96.32
CA ARG A 161 48.52 4.43 -97.33
C ARG A 161 49.52 3.40 -97.84
N ASN A 162 50.10 2.59 -96.95
CA ASN A 162 51.04 1.53 -97.34
C ASN A 162 50.35 0.44 -98.18
N ASN A 163 49.13 0.05 -97.81
CA ASN A 163 48.33 -0.92 -98.55
C ASN A 163 47.92 -0.40 -99.94
N GLU A 164 47.62 0.89 -100.08
CA GLU A 164 47.39 1.52 -101.39
C GLU A 164 48.65 1.52 -102.25
N GLN A 165 49.83 1.85 -101.69
CA GLN A 165 51.10 1.80 -102.43
C GLN A 165 51.45 0.39 -102.92
N LEU A 166 51.15 -0.65 -102.14
CA LEU A 166 51.37 -2.05 -102.53
C LEU A 166 50.40 -2.55 -103.61
N ARG A 167 49.24 -1.91 -103.81
CA ARG A 167 48.30 -2.25 -104.89
C ARG A 167 48.71 -1.72 -106.28
N TYR A 168 49.70 -0.84 -106.34
CA TYR A 168 50.26 -0.29 -107.59
C TYR A 168 51.54 -1.02 -108.06
N PHE A 169 51.96 -2.07 -107.33
CA PHE A 169 52.94 -3.07 -107.77
C PHE A 169 52.23 -4.35 -108.18
#